data_AF-A0A945IWI8-F1
#
_entry.id   AF-A0A945IWI8-F1
#
_cell.length_a   1.000
_cell.length_b   1.000
_cell.length_c   1.000
_cell.angle_alpha   90.00
_cell.angle_beta   90.00
_cell.angle_gamma   90.00
#
_symmetry.space_group_name_H-M   'P 1'
#
loop_
_entity.id
_entity.type
_entity.pdbx_description
1 polymer ?
#
loop_
_entity_poly.entity_id
_entity_poly.type
_entity_poly.pdbx_seq_one_letter_code
_entity_poly.pdbx_strand_id
1 'polypeptide(L)'
;MGDTTSTSDAASPSGATAESTARAPFAPWDRRDLPGMFSVAETARRVGNYKWTEMKLFEALGGWIATIPELDIKMRLGAHCYHHAWHADLWNQRLPELREMKPERLTVPANDAIVRFIEAMTEPEAPELTIEKLVGVYRVLIPHFISAYTYHRNNTSEITDAPTIRSINFILQDEFDDWRDGEMMLQSLITTPEHVQRAASHQAKLEAIMVEAGGITGPGSIGGASPDGS
;
A
#
# COMPACT_ATOMS: atom_id res chain seq x y z
N MET A 1 32.05 64.51 45.46
CA MET A 1 32.60 63.18 45.76
C MET A 1 31.68 62.60 46.81
N GLY A 2 30.57 61.95 46.44
CA GLY A 2 30.46 60.63 45.81
C GLY A 2 29.92 59.70 46.91
N ASP A 3 28.99 58.79 46.72
CA ASP A 3 28.21 58.36 45.55
C ASP A 3 27.04 57.55 46.14
N THR A 4 25.80 57.78 45.70
CA THR A 4 24.61 57.00 46.09
C THR A 4 24.47 55.85 45.12
N THR A 5 24.92 54.65 45.50
CA THR A 5 24.73 53.45 44.68
C THR A 5 23.45 52.73 45.10
N SER A 6 22.34 53.10 44.45
CA SER A 6 21.18 52.21 44.31
C SER A 6 21.50 51.18 43.24
N THR A 7 21.54 49.91 43.60
CA THR A 7 21.64 48.78 42.68
C THR A 7 20.35 48.66 41.88
N SER A 8 20.41 49.00 40.59
CA SER A 8 19.34 48.83 39.62
C SER A 8 19.19 47.35 39.24
N ASP A 9 17.94 46.87 39.23
CA ASP A 9 17.53 45.58 38.69
C ASP A 9 18.07 45.34 37.28
N ALA A 10 18.78 44.22 37.11
CA ALA A 10 19.20 43.74 35.81
C ALA A 10 17.98 43.24 35.03
N ALA A 11 17.51 44.02 34.07
CA ALA A 11 16.57 43.57 33.06
C ALA A 11 17.23 42.47 32.20
N SER A 12 16.66 41.27 32.26
CA SER A 12 16.97 40.17 31.33
C SER A 12 16.75 40.64 29.88
N PRO A 13 17.71 40.47 28.96
CA PRO A 13 17.46 40.80 27.56
C PRO A 13 16.41 39.84 27.01
N SER A 14 15.27 40.37 26.58
CA SER A 14 14.29 39.61 25.81
C SER A 14 14.99 39.12 24.54
N GLY A 15 15.16 37.80 24.42
CA GLY A 15 15.73 37.17 23.24
C GLY A 15 14.92 37.56 22.01
N ALA A 16 15.49 38.43 21.19
CA ALA A 16 14.99 38.73 19.86
C ALA A 16 14.91 37.41 19.09
N THR A 17 13.72 37.03 18.67
CA THR A 17 13.50 35.95 17.71
C THR A 17 14.27 36.30 16.45
N ALA A 18 15.32 35.53 16.13
CA ALA A 18 16.07 35.71 14.90
C ALA A 18 15.11 35.59 13.71
N GLU A 19 14.93 36.68 12.96
CA GLU A 19 14.14 36.69 11.75
C GLU A 19 14.75 35.69 10.77
N SER A 20 13.99 34.64 10.45
CA SER A 20 14.39 33.64 9.47
C SER A 20 14.60 34.31 8.11
N THR A 21 15.81 34.22 7.57
CA THR A 21 16.17 34.70 6.22
C THR A 21 15.67 33.76 5.12
N ALA A 22 14.95 32.69 5.48
CA ALA A 22 14.40 31.76 4.52
C ALA A 22 13.36 32.44 3.64
N ARG A 23 13.61 32.43 2.32
CA ARG A 23 12.65 32.90 1.32
C ARG A 23 11.33 32.14 1.50
N ALA A 24 10.22 32.87 1.48
CA ALA A 24 8.90 32.26 1.46
C ALA A 24 8.80 31.21 0.34
N PRO A 25 8.14 30.05 0.59
CA PRO A 25 7.94 29.04 -0.43
C PRO A 25 7.40 29.66 -1.72
N PHE A 26 7.89 29.21 -2.87
CA PHE A 26 7.47 29.72 -4.17
C PHE A 26 5.95 29.57 -4.38
N ALA A 27 5.35 28.54 -3.81
CA ALA A 27 3.94 28.24 -3.90
C ALA A 27 3.25 28.37 -2.53
N PRO A 28 2.20 29.21 -2.39
CA PRO A 28 1.43 29.34 -1.13
C PRO A 28 0.70 28.07 -0.66
N TRP A 29 0.58 27.06 -1.52
CA TRP A 29 0.01 25.74 -1.22
C TRP A 29 1.07 24.68 -0.91
N ASP A 30 2.34 25.05 -0.89
CA ASP A 30 3.45 24.20 -0.47
C ASP A 30 3.38 23.97 1.04
N ARG A 31 2.65 22.92 1.44
CA ARG A 31 2.48 22.48 2.83
C ARG A 31 3.45 21.35 3.21
N ARG A 32 4.63 21.28 2.58
CA ARG A 32 5.55 20.16 2.76
C ARG A 32 6.04 20.09 4.21
N ASP A 33 5.39 19.26 5.03
CA ASP A 33 5.85 18.88 6.36
C ASP A 33 7.03 17.91 6.22
N LEU A 34 8.10 18.22 6.94
CA LEU A 34 9.30 17.42 7.03
C LEU A 34 9.49 16.92 8.47
N PRO A 35 9.82 15.64 8.69
CA PRO A 35 9.74 14.52 7.75
C PRO A 35 8.29 14.04 7.58
N GLY A 36 8.01 13.29 6.50
CA GLY A 36 6.74 12.54 6.37
C GLY A 36 6.58 11.50 7.49
N MET A 37 5.44 10.81 7.55
CA MET A 37 5.11 9.88 8.65
C MET A 37 6.04 8.67 8.73
N PHE A 38 6.61 8.21 7.60
CA PHE A 38 7.44 7.01 7.56
C PHE A 38 8.94 7.30 7.61
N SER A 39 9.65 6.54 8.43
CA SER A 39 11.10 6.46 8.34
C SER A 39 11.51 5.66 7.09
N VAL A 40 12.74 5.84 6.62
CA VAL A 40 13.31 5.07 5.50
C VAL A 40 13.21 3.56 5.74
N ALA A 41 13.43 3.11 6.98
CA ALA A 41 13.31 1.70 7.34
C ALA A 41 11.86 1.18 7.23
N GLU A 42 10.88 1.99 7.62
CA GLU A 42 9.46 1.65 7.49
C GLU A 42 9.02 1.64 6.03
N THR A 43 9.46 2.61 5.22
CA THR A 43 9.25 2.60 3.76
C THR A 43 9.84 1.32 3.14
N ALA A 44 11.08 0.96 3.47
CA ALA A 44 11.72 -0.25 2.95
C ALA A 44 10.97 -1.53 3.34
N ARG A 45 10.45 -1.61 4.58
CA ARG A 45 9.63 -2.74 5.04
C ARG A 45 8.34 -2.86 4.23
N ARG A 46 7.59 -1.75 4.09
CA ARG A 46 6.34 -1.70 3.31
C ARG A 46 6.57 -2.08 1.85
N VAL A 47 7.57 -1.50 1.20
CA VAL A 47 7.93 -1.82 -0.19
C VAL A 47 8.30 -3.30 -0.34
N GLY A 48 8.99 -3.87 0.65
CA GLY A 48 9.29 -5.30 0.68
C GLY A 48 8.03 -6.18 0.72
N ASN A 49 7.06 -5.81 1.55
CA ASN A 49 5.77 -6.49 1.65
C ASN A 49 4.91 -6.31 0.39
N TYR A 50 4.91 -5.11 -0.20
CA TYR A 50 4.24 -4.83 -1.47
C TYR A 50 4.78 -5.74 -2.56
N LYS A 51 6.10 -5.72 -2.80
CA LYS A 51 6.73 -6.58 -3.79
C LYS A 51 6.38 -8.05 -3.60
N TRP A 52 6.42 -8.55 -2.37
CA TRP A 52 6.07 -9.94 -2.09
C TRP A 52 4.62 -10.25 -2.50
N THR A 53 3.68 -9.37 -2.15
CA THR A 53 2.25 -9.56 -2.43
C THR A 53 1.96 -9.42 -3.93
N GLU A 54 2.56 -8.45 -4.61
CA GLU A 54 2.48 -8.25 -6.06
C GLU A 54 2.97 -9.48 -6.83
N MET A 55 4.12 -10.04 -6.42
CA MET A 55 4.64 -11.27 -7.00
C MET A 55 3.68 -12.45 -6.82
N LYS A 56 3.02 -12.55 -5.65
CA LYS A 56 2.05 -13.63 -5.39
C LYS A 56 0.79 -13.48 -6.23
N LEU A 57 0.30 -12.26 -6.42
CA LEU A 57 -0.84 -12.02 -7.31
C LEU A 57 -0.48 -12.29 -8.76
N PHE A 58 0.69 -11.84 -9.23
CA PHE A 58 1.22 -12.20 -10.55
C PHE A 58 1.27 -13.74 -10.75
N GLU A 59 1.84 -14.48 -9.81
CA GLU A 59 1.91 -15.95 -9.88
C GLU A 59 0.51 -16.60 -9.94
N ALA A 60 -0.43 -16.12 -9.11
CA ALA A 60 -1.81 -16.62 -9.08
C ALA A 60 -2.54 -16.38 -10.41
N LEU A 61 -2.51 -15.13 -10.92
CA LEU A 61 -3.14 -14.79 -12.19
C LEU A 61 -2.51 -15.58 -13.35
N GLY A 62 -1.18 -15.68 -13.39
CA GLY A 62 -0.44 -16.47 -14.38
C GLY A 62 -0.85 -17.94 -14.39
N GLY A 63 -1.02 -18.55 -13.21
CA GLY A 63 -1.48 -19.94 -13.08
C GLY A 63 -2.92 -20.14 -13.56
N TRP A 64 -3.82 -19.18 -13.30
CA TRP A 64 -5.23 -19.30 -13.65
C TRP A 64 -5.56 -19.01 -15.11
N ILE A 65 -4.70 -18.32 -15.86
CA ILE A 65 -4.89 -18.10 -17.31
C ILE A 65 -5.10 -19.45 -18.04
N ALA A 66 -4.47 -20.52 -17.57
CA ALA A 66 -4.61 -21.86 -18.15
C ALA A 66 -5.92 -22.56 -17.77
N THR A 67 -6.52 -22.26 -16.61
CA THR A 67 -7.65 -23.01 -16.05
C THR A 67 -9.00 -22.32 -16.21
N ILE A 68 -9.03 -21.00 -16.39
CA ILE A 68 -10.29 -20.25 -16.58
C ILE A 68 -10.90 -20.55 -17.96
N PRO A 69 -12.19 -20.94 -18.03
CA PRO A 69 -12.86 -21.28 -19.28
C PRO A 69 -13.34 -20.05 -20.07
N GLU A 70 -13.69 -18.95 -19.41
CA GLU A 70 -14.21 -17.74 -20.06
C GLU A 70 -13.10 -16.97 -20.81
N LEU A 71 -13.22 -16.87 -22.14
CA LEU A 71 -12.18 -16.29 -23.00
C LEU A 71 -11.96 -14.79 -22.75
N ASP A 72 -13.04 -14.04 -22.58
CA ASP A 72 -13.00 -12.61 -22.30
C ASP A 72 -12.32 -12.32 -20.95
N ILE A 73 -12.63 -13.12 -19.92
CA ILE A 73 -11.97 -13.04 -18.60
C ILE A 73 -10.49 -13.38 -18.73
N LYS A 74 -10.16 -14.44 -19.45
CA LYS A 74 -8.77 -14.86 -19.68
C LYS A 74 -7.92 -13.75 -20.33
N MET A 75 -8.47 -13.05 -21.32
CA MET A 75 -7.77 -11.94 -21.97
C MET A 75 -7.48 -10.80 -21.00
N ARG A 76 -8.43 -10.47 -20.11
CA ARG A 76 -8.25 -9.43 -19.08
C ARG A 76 -7.23 -9.83 -18.02
N LEU A 77 -7.30 -11.06 -17.52
CA LEU A 77 -6.32 -11.56 -16.56
C LEU A 77 -4.89 -11.56 -17.13
N GLY A 78 -4.73 -11.77 -18.45
CA GLY A 78 -3.42 -11.65 -19.10
C GLY A 78 -2.83 -10.24 -18.98
N ALA A 79 -3.65 -9.20 -19.14
CA ALA A 79 -3.21 -7.81 -18.96
C ALA A 79 -2.88 -7.49 -17.50
N HIS A 80 -3.77 -7.84 -16.57
CA HIS A 80 -3.58 -7.55 -15.14
C HIS A 80 -2.38 -8.33 -14.57
N CYS A 81 -2.15 -9.56 -15.04
CA CYS A 81 -0.96 -10.36 -14.72
C CYS A 81 0.33 -9.60 -15.09
N TYR A 82 0.37 -8.97 -16.26
CA TYR A 82 1.51 -8.14 -16.66
C TYR A 82 1.66 -6.90 -15.78
N HIS A 83 0.56 -6.24 -15.39
CA HIS A 83 0.61 -5.09 -14.48
C HIS A 83 1.26 -5.46 -13.13
N HIS A 84 0.80 -6.52 -12.45
CA HIS A 84 1.38 -6.95 -11.17
C HIS A 84 2.84 -7.40 -11.29
N ALA A 85 3.24 -8.01 -12.42
CA ALA A 85 4.65 -8.29 -12.68
C ALA A 85 5.49 -7.01 -12.77
N TRP A 86 4.95 -5.98 -13.44
CA TRP A 86 5.59 -4.68 -13.56
C TRP A 86 5.62 -3.91 -12.23
N HIS A 87 4.55 -3.95 -11.44
CA HIS A 87 4.50 -3.36 -10.10
C HIS A 87 5.56 -3.98 -9.19
N ALA A 88 5.71 -5.31 -9.22
CA ALA A 88 6.78 -6.00 -8.51
C ALA A 88 8.18 -5.56 -8.96
N ASP A 89 8.38 -5.29 -10.25
CA ASP A 89 9.66 -4.77 -10.78
C ASP A 89 9.94 -3.33 -10.33
N LEU A 90 8.92 -2.44 -10.32
CA LEU A 90 9.06 -1.09 -9.75
C LEU A 90 9.54 -1.14 -8.30
N TRP A 91 9.00 -2.05 -7.49
CA TRP A 91 9.46 -2.24 -6.11
C TRP A 91 10.83 -2.88 -6.01
N ASN A 92 11.16 -3.81 -6.92
CA ASN A 92 12.48 -4.39 -7.01
C ASN A 92 13.55 -3.33 -7.29
N GLN A 93 13.27 -2.36 -8.16
CA GLN A 93 14.13 -1.24 -8.48
C GLN A 93 14.23 -0.23 -7.32
N ARG A 94 13.13 0.00 -6.58
CA ARG A 94 13.10 0.97 -5.47
C ARG A 94 13.81 0.48 -4.20
N LEU A 95 13.74 -0.82 -3.89
CA LEU A 95 14.28 -1.37 -2.64
C LEU A 95 15.77 -1.08 -2.38
N PRO A 96 16.69 -1.22 -3.37
CA PRO A 96 18.10 -0.90 -3.21
C PRO A 96 18.38 0.57 -2.88
N GLU A 97 17.50 1.49 -3.30
CA GLU A 97 17.65 2.93 -3.06
C GLU A 97 17.20 3.34 -1.65
N LEU A 98 16.42 2.50 -0.98
CA LEU A 98 15.88 2.74 0.36
C LEU A 98 16.77 2.17 1.47
N ARG A 99 17.90 1.53 1.16
CA ARG A 99 18.72 0.88 2.19
C ARG A 99 20.19 0.79 1.84
N GLU A 100 21.04 0.94 2.85
CA GLU A 100 22.48 0.72 2.71
C GLU A 100 22.88 -0.77 2.64
N MET A 101 22.00 -1.76 2.93
CA MET A 101 22.35 -3.20 2.83
C MET A 101 21.21 -4.20 2.46
N LYS A 102 21.60 -5.16 1.59
CA LYS A 102 21.02 -6.45 1.11
C LYS A 102 19.50 -6.55 0.84
N PRO A 103 19.08 -6.34 -0.42
CA PRO A 103 17.68 -6.46 -0.89
C PRO A 103 17.04 -7.83 -0.66
N GLU A 104 17.82 -8.93 -0.66
CA GLU A 104 17.28 -10.30 -0.63
C GLU A 104 16.51 -10.66 0.66
N ARG A 105 16.63 -9.85 1.73
CA ARG A 105 15.98 -10.11 3.02
C ARG A 105 14.71 -9.31 3.27
N LEU A 106 14.25 -8.54 2.29
CA LEU A 106 13.13 -7.61 2.46
C LEU A 106 11.87 -8.01 1.71
N THR A 107 11.99 -8.79 0.64
CA THR A 107 10.83 -9.33 -0.08
C THR A 107 10.28 -10.53 0.69
N VAL A 108 9.56 -10.25 1.77
CA VAL A 108 8.98 -11.22 2.70
C VAL A 108 7.51 -10.88 2.95
N PRO A 109 6.66 -11.87 3.30
CA PRO A 109 5.31 -11.58 3.75
C PRO A 109 5.33 -10.72 5.02
N ALA A 110 4.27 -9.96 5.24
CA ALA A 110 4.14 -9.15 6.45
C ALA A 110 4.01 -9.99 7.73
N ASN A 111 3.33 -11.15 7.63
CA ASN A 111 3.09 -12.11 8.70
C ASN A 111 2.55 -13.43 8.12
N ASP A 112 2.34 -14.45 8.96
CA ASP A 112 1.79 -15.75 8.51
C ASP A 112 0.33 -15.64 8.05
N ALA A 113 -0.43 -14.64 8.51
CA ALA A 113 -1.82 -14.47 8.11
C ALA A 113 -1.95 -14.02 6.65
N ILE A 114 -1.06 -13.14 6.15
CA ILE A 114 -1.06 -12.82 4.71
C ILE A 114 -0.62 -14.01 3.85
N VAL A 115 0.21 -14.92 4.37
CA VAL A 115 0.53 -16.18 3.68
C VAL A 115 -0.72 -17.06 3.57
N ARG A 116 -1.43 -17.27 4.69
CA ARG A 116 -2.71 -18.01 4.69
C ARG A 116 -3.76 -17.37 3.79
N PHE A 117 -3.79 -16.05 3.72
CA PHE A 117 -4.69 -15.33 2.82
C PHE A 117 -4.41 -15.70 1.36
N ILE A 118 -3.14 -15.63 0.93
CA ILE A 118 -2.76 -15.98 -0.44
C ILE A 118 -3.09 -17.44 -0.73
N GLU A 119 -2.78 -18.36 0.18
CA GLU A 119 -3.16 -19.78 0.06
C GLU A 119 -4.68 -19.95 -0.12
N ALA A 120 -5.49 -19.34 0.75
CA ALA A 120 -6.94 -19.43 0.69
C ALA A 120 -7.55 -18.76 -0.55
N MET A 121 -6.94 -17.67 -1.04
CA MET A 121 -7.33 -17.00 -2.27
C MET A 121 -7.00 -17.86 -3.50
N THR A 122 -5.91 -18.63 -3.46
CA THR A 122 -5.48 -19.51 -4.54
C THR A 122 -6.10 -20.91 -4.53
N GLU A 123 -6.67 -21.33 -3.39
CA GLU A 123 -7.36 -22.61 -3.19
C GLU A 123 -8.41 -22.96 -4.27
N PRO A 124 -9.21 -22.02 -4.82
CA PRO A 124 -10.19 -22.32 -5.87
C PRO A 124 -9.53 -22.62 -7.23
N GLU A 125 -8.98 -23.83 -7.42
CA GLU A 125 -8.27 -24.21 -8.65
C GLU A 125 -9.21 -24.60 -9.80
N ALA A 126 -10.35 -25.23 -9.48
CA ALA A 126 -11.23 -25.85 -10.47
C ALA A 126 -11.82 -24.85 -11.49
N PRO A 127 -12.04 -25.23 -12.77
CA PRO A 127 -12.49 -24.32 -13.83
C PRO A 127 -13.83 -23.62 -13.55
N GLU A 128 -14.73 -24.27 -12.81
CA GLU A 128 -16.06 -23.75 -12.45
C GLU A 128 -16.06 -22.73 -11.29
N LEU A 129 -14.89 -22.47 -10.70
CA LEU A 129 -14.69 -21.57 -9.57
C LEU A 129 -14.20 -20.18 -9.99
N THR A 130 -14.52 -19.72 -11.21
CA THR A 130 -14.14 -18.39 -11.70
C THR A 130 -14.65 -17.28 -10.76
N ILE A 131 -15.86 -17.40 -10.21
CA ILE A 131 -16.41 -16.41 -9.27
C ILE A 131 -15.51 -16.27 -8.04
N GLU A 132 -15.11 -17.38 -7.42
CA GLU A 132 -14.28 -17.38 -6.22
C GLU A 132 -12.89 -16.77 -6.51
N LYS A 133 -12.25 -17.20 -7.60
CA LYS A 133 -10.97 -16.63 -8.06
C LYS A 133 -11.04 -15.10 -8.20
N LEU A 134 -12.06 -14.61 -8.92
CA LEU A 134 -12.21 -13.17 -9.17
C LEU A 134 -12.60 -12.40 -7.90
N VAL A 135 -13.43 -12.97 -7.02
CA VAL A 135 -13.77 -12.34 -5.73
C VAL A 135 -12.52 -12.13 -4.89
N GLY A 136 -11.66 -13.13 -4.79
CA GLY A 136 -10.44 -13.02 -4.00
C GLY A 136 -9.52 -11.90 -4.48
N VAL A 137 -9.39 -11.72 -5.79
CA VAL A 137 -8.57 -10.67 -6.39
C VAL A 137 -9.26 -9.31 -6.33
N TYR A 138 -10.44 -9.17 -6.94
CA TYR A 138 -11.03 -7.86 -7.23
C TYR A 138 -11.92 -7.32 -6.12
N ARG A 139 -12.41 -8.16 -5.21
CA ARG A 139 -13.22 -7.70 -4.07
C ARG A 139 -12.48 -7.72 -2.74
N VAL A 140 -11.29 -8.33 -2.69
CA VAL A 140 -10.47 -8.35 -1.47
C VAL A 140 -9.07 -7.81 -1.76
N LEU A 141 -8.21 -8.55 -2.47
CA LEU A 141 -6.78 -8.19 -2.52
C LEU A 141 -6.49 -6.81 -3.16
N ILE A 142 -7.04 -6.53 -4.35
CA ILE A 142 -6.84 -5.24 -5.05
C ILE A 142 -7.37 -4.05 -4.24
N PRO A 143 -8.59 -4.09 -3.66
CA PRO A 143 -9.03 -3.05 -2.73
C PRO A 143 -8.05 -2.79 -1.56
N HIS A 144 -7.39 -3.84 -1.04
CA HIS A 144 -6.36 -3.71 -0.01
C HIS A 144 -5.03 -3.13 -0.55
N PHE A 145 -4.65 -3.41 -1.79
CA PHE A 145 -3.56 -2.69 -2.50
C PHE A 145 -3.86 -1.21 -2.61
N ILE A 146 -5.02 -0.86 -3.20
CA ILE A 146 -5.47 0.53 -3.35
C ILE A 146 -5.42 1.27 -2.02
N SER A 147 -5.93 0.65 -0.96
CA SER A 147 -5.97 1.25 0.38
C SER A 147 -4.57 1.48 0.95
N ALA A 148 -3.70 0.47 0.93
CA ALA A 148 -2.34 0.56 1.48
C ALA A 148 -1.45 1.53 0.68
N TYR A 149 -1.57 1.51 -0.65
CA TYR A 149 -0.84 2.43 -1.53
C TYR A 149 -1.31 3.87 -1.36
N THR A 150 -2.62 4.11 -1.32
CA THR A 150 -3.19 5.44 -1.07
C THR A 150 -2.74 5.97 0.29
N TYR A 151 -2.79 5.12 1.33
CA TYR A 151 -2.32 5.49 2.67
C TYR A 151 -0.83 5.85 2.65
N HIS A 152 0.03 5.03 2.03
CA HIS A 152 1.46 5.32 1.96
C HIS A 152 1.70 6.63 1.22
N ARG A 153 1.12 6.80 0.03
CA ARG A 153 1.24 8.01 -0.79
C ARG A 153 0.90 9.28 -0.03
N ASN A 154 -0.18 9.27 0.73
CA ASN A 154 -0.67 10.46 1.44
C ASN A 154 0.14 10.80 2.70
N ASN A 155 0.94 9.86 3.21
CA ASN A 155 1.68 10.02 4.46
C ASN A 155 3.21 10.06 4.26
N THR A 156 3.71 9.90 3.04
CA THR A 156 5.14 10.01 2.70
C THR A 156 5.48 11.43 2.21
N SER A 157 6.71 11.89 2.49
CA SER A 157 7.15 13.23 2.09
C SER A 157 7.44 13.32 0.58
N GLU A 158 6.83 14.31 -0.07
CA GLU A 158 7.11 14.69 -1.47
C GLU A 158 8.52 15.24 -1.68
N ILE A 159 9.25 15.60 -0.61
CA ILE A 159 10.63 16.11 -0.71
C ILE A 159 11.62 14.95 -0.69
N THR A 160 11.52 14.10 0.33
CA THR A 160 12.57 13.12 0.62
C THR A 160 12.31 11.76 -0.02
N ASP A 161 11.08 11.47 -0.43
CA ASP A 161 10.68 10.15 -0.95
C ASP A 161 9.74 10.26 -2.17
N ALA A 162 9.94 11.31 -2.97
CA ALA A 162 9.26 11.51 -4.26
C ALA A 162 9.32 10.31 -5.22
N PRO A 163 10.44 9.54 -5.31
CA PRO A 163 10.48 8.36 -6.17
C PRO A 163 9.46 7.29 -5.78
N THR A 164 9.24 7.05 -4.48
CA THR A 164 8.21 6.10 -4.02
C THR A 164 6.82 6.59 -4.39
N ILE A 165 6.51 7.87 -4.17
CA ILE A 165 5.23 8.48 -4.58
C ILE A 165 4.99 8.28 -6.08
N ARG A 166 6.03 8.48 -6.91
CA ARG A 166 5.94 8.31 -8.35
C ARG A 166 5.56 6.87 -8.71
N SER A 167 6.22 5.87 -8.14
CA SER A 167 5.87 4.46 -8.37
C SER A 167 4.45 4.14 -7.90
N ILE A 168 4.06 4.62 -6.71
CA ILE A 168 2.69 4.43 -6.21
C ILE A 168 1.65 5.01 -7.16
N ASN A 169 1.88 6.20 -7.73
CA ASN A 169 0.91 6.81 -8.65
C ASN A 169 0.67 5.97 -9.92
N PHE A 170 1.73 5.36 -10.47
CA PHE A 170 1.57 4.48 -11.62
C PHE A 170 0.78 3.22 -11.24
N ILE A 171 1.15 2.59 -10.13
CA ILE A 171 0.51 1.38 -9.66
C ILE A 171 -0.97 1.63 -9.35
N LEU A 172 -1.29 2.72 -8.64
CA LEU A 172 -2.68 3.06 -8.32
C LEU A 172 -3.53 3.28 -9.57
N GLN A 173 -2.96 3.83 -10.65
CA GLN A 173 -3.70 4.00 -11.89
C GLN A 173 -4.14 2.62 -12.45
N ASP A 174 -3.21 1.68 -12.53
CA ASP A 174 -3.50 0.30 -12.98
C ASP A 174 -4.47 -0.39 -12.02
N GLU A 175 -4.24 -0.32 -10.71
CA GLU A 175 -5.09 -0.96 -9.69
C GLU A 175 -6.54 -0.47 -9.75
N PHE A 176 -6.78 0.83 -9.97
CA PHE A 176 -8.14 1.35 -10.12
C PHE A 176 -8.82 0.87 -11.41
N ASP A 177 -8.09 0.83 -12.52
CA ASP A 177 -8.63 0.35 -13.80
C ASP A 177 -8.89 -1.16 -13.76
N ASP A 178 -7.96 -1.95 -13.23
CA ASP A 178 -8.05 -3.40 -13.08
C ASP A 178 -9.15 -3.79 -12.09
N TRP A 179 -9.30 -3.05 -10.98
CA TRP A 179 -10.42 -3.22 -10.04
C TRP A 179 -11.77 -3.03 -10.73
N ARG A 180 -11.94 -1.93 -11.46
CA ARG A 180 -13.18 -1.62 -12.19
C ARG A 180 -13.49 -2.72 -13.20
N ASP A 181 -12.51 -3.07 -14.03
CA ASP A 181 -12.67 -4.09 -15.08
C ASP A 181 -12.98 -5.46 -14.44
N GLY A 182 -12.31 -5.80 -13.34
CA GLY A 182 -12.55 -7.00 -12.53
C GLY A 182 -13.94 -7.11 -11.94
N GLU A 183 -14.43 -6.03 -11.32
CA GLU A 183 -15.78 -5.99 -10.77
C GLU A 183 -16.83 -6.10 -11.88
N MET A 184 -16.60 -5.49 -13.05
CA MET A 184 -17.49 -5.65 -14.21
C MET A 184 -17.57 -7.11 -14.69
N MET A 185 -16.43 -7.83 -14.71
CA MET A 185 -16.41 -9.27 -15.03
C MET A 185 -17.16 -10.10 -13.98
N LEU A 186 -17.01 -9.77 -12.70
CA LEU A 186 -17.77 -10.44 -11.63
C LEU A 186 -19.28 -10.25 -11.80
N GLN A 187 -19.72 -9.03 -12.12
CA GLN A 187 -21.15 -8.73 -12.30
C GLN A 187 -21.73 -9.46 -13.52
N SER A 188 -20.95 -9.75 -14.56
CA SER A 188 -21.44 -10.54 -15.70
C SER A 188 -21.63 -12.02 -15.36
N LEU A 189 -20.87 -12.55 -14.39
CA LEU A 189 -20.99 -13.93 -13.92
C LEU A 189 -22.09 -14.12 -12.85
N ILE A 190 -22.34 -13.10 -12.02
CA ILE A 190 -23.32 -13.17 -10.91
C ILE A 190 -24.74 -12.95 -11.44
N THR A 191 -25.37 -14.02 -11.92
CA THR A 191 -26.69 -13.99 -12.58
C THR A 191 -27.79 -14.72 -11.82
N THR A 192 -27.44 -15.42 -10.72
CA THR A 192 -28.39 -16.20 -9.91
C THR A 192 -28.20 -15.92 -8.41
N PRO A 193 -29.21 -16.18 -7.56
CA PRO A 193 -29.06 -16.08 -6.10
C PRO A 193 -27.95 -16.99 -5.54
N GLU A 194 -27.71 -18.14 -6.18
CA GLU A 194 -26.62 -19.04 -5.78
C GLU A 194 -25.24 -18.40 -6.05
N HIS A 195 -25.06 -17.74 -7.20
CA HIS A 195 -23.81 -17.02 -7.50
C HIS A 195 -23.55 -15.90 -6.50
N VAL A 196 -24.60 -15.18 -6.10
CA VAL A 196 -24.53 -14.16 -5.03
C VAL A 196 -24.03 -14.78 -3.73
N GLN A 197 -24.62 -15.91 -3.32
CA GLN A 197 -24.22 -16.59 -2.09
C GLN A 197 -22.77 -17.07 -2.13
N ARG A 198 -22.34 -17.67 -3.26
CA ARG A 198 -20.95 -18.12 -3.47
C ARG A 198 -19.97 -16.95 -3.32
N ALA A 199 -20.22 -15.86 -4.04
CA ALA A 199 -19.37 -14.68 -4.01
C ALA A 199 -19.27 -14.07 -2.60
N ALA A 200 -20.41 -13.87 -1.94
CA ALA A 200 -20.46 -13.29 -0.60
C ALA A 200 -19.78 -14.17 0.46
N SER A 201 -20.00 -15.50 0.41
CA SER A 201 -19.42 -16.43 1.36
C SER A 201 -17.90 -16.49 1.23
N HIS A 202 -17.39 -16.50 -0.01
CA HIS A 202 -15.95 -16.52 -0.27
C HIS A 202 -15.30 -15.20 0.14
N GLN A 203 -15.91 -14.06 -0.20
CA GLN A 203 -15.43 -12.74 0.22
C GLN A 203 -15.33 -12.65 1.75
N ALA A 204 -16.37 -13.08 2.47
CA ALA A 204 -16.38 -13.04 3.93
C ALA A 204 -15.27 -13.91 4.55
N LYS A 205 -15.02 -15.11 4.01
CA LYS A 205 -13.90 -15.99 4.45
C LYS A 205 -12.56 -15.28 4.28
N LEU A 206 -12.32 -14.66 3.12
CA LEU A 206 -11.05 -14.02 2.81
C LEU A 206 -10.82 -12.73 3.60
N GLU A 207 -11.85 -11.89 3.75
CA GLU A 207 -11.77 -10.66 4.55
C GLU A 207 -11.47 -10.95 6.02
N ALA A 208 -12.02 -12.04 6.58
CA ALA A 208 -11.69 -12.44 7.95
C ALA A 208 -10.18 -12.69 8.13
N ILE A 209 -9.55 -13.38 7.17
CA ILE A 209 -8.09 -13.62 7.18
C ILE A 209 -7.32 -12.31 6.96
N MET A 210 -7.80 -11.42 6.09
CA MET A 210 -7.15 -10.13 5.83
C MET A 210 -7.19 -9.20 7.05
N VAL A 211 -8.27 -9.25 7.85
CA VAL A 211 -8.36 -8.57 9.15
C VAL A 211 -7.33 -9.12 10.12
N GLU A 212 -7.17 -10.45 10.23
CA GLU A 212 -6.10 -11.05 11.05
C GLU A 212 -4.70 -10.62 10.58
N ALA A 213 -4.50 -10.49 9.27
CA ALA A 213 -3.25 -10.01 8.70
C ALA A 213 -2.99 -8.53 9.01
N GLY A 214 -4.02 -7.73 9.27
CA GLY A 214 -3.91 -6.28 9.42
C GLY A 214 -3.70 -5.55 8.08
N GLY A 215 -4.05 -6.19 6.97
CA GLY A 215 -3.77 -5.73 5.60
C GLY A 215 -2.43 -6.24 5.05
N ILE A 216 -2.13 -5.89 3.79
CA ILE A 216 -1.00 -6.44 3.03
C ILE A 216 0.39 -6.10 3.60
N THR A 217 0.51 -5.08 4.45
CA THR A 217 1.77 -4.73 5.15
C THR A 217 1.75 -5.05 6.64
N GLY A 218 0.79 -5.87 7.10
CA GLY A 218 0.65 -6.15 8.53
C GLY A 218 -0.08 -5.04 9.27
N PRO A 219 -0.12 -5.11 10.62
CA PRO A 219 -0.69 -4.05 11.46
C PRO A 219 -0.20 -2.65 11.07
N GLY A 220 -1.14 -1.71 10.95
CA GLY A 220 -0.85 -0.34 10.50
C GLY A 220 -0.84 -0.14 8.99
N SER A 221 -1.32 -1.11 8.19
CA SER A 221 -1.36 -1.00 6.72
C SER A 221 -2.06 0.27 6.23
N ILE A 222 -3.17 0.65 6.86
CA ILE A 222 -3.97 1.85 6.55
C ILE A 222 -4.03 2.84 7.72
N GLY A 223 -3.03 2.81 8.60
CA GLY A 223 -3.04 3.53 9.86
C GLY A 223 -3.87 2.82 10.94
N GLY A 224 -3.62 3.16 12.19
CA GLY A 224 -4.23 2.53 13.36
C GLY A 224 -3.36 2.75 14.60
N ALA A 225 -3.99 2.85 15.76
CA ALA A 225 -3.29 3.06 17.03
C ALA A 225 -2.27 1.95 17.24
N SER A 226 -1.01 2.33 17.48
CA SER A 226 -0.07 1.45 18.17
C SER A 226 -0.78 0.82 19.38
N PRO A 227 -0.59 -0.47 19.68
CA PRO A 227 -1.07 -1.05 20.95
C PRO A 227 -0.60 -0.24 22.15
N ASP A 228 0.53 0.44 21.97
CA ASP A 228 1.11 1.41 22.87
C ASP A 228 0.69 2.82 22.42
N GLY A 229 -0.52 3.24 22.82
CA GLY A 229 -0.95 4.62 22.65
C GLY A 229 -0.05 5.58 23.44
N SER A 230 0.26 6.74 22.82
CA SER A 230 0.88 7.95 23.41
C SER A 230 2.25 7.81 24.08
#